data_AF-A0A1J9QZ73-F1
#
_entry.id   AF-A0A1J9QZ73-F1
#
_cell.length_a   1.000
_cell.length_b   1.000
_cell.length_c   1.000
_cell.angle_alpha   90.00
_cell.angle_beta   90.00
_cell.angle_gamma   90.00
#
_symmetry.space_group_name_H-M   'P 1'
#
loop_
_entity.id
_entity.type
_entity.pdbx_description
1 polymer ?
#
loop_
_entity_poly.entity_id
_entity_poly.type
_entity_poly.pdbx_seq_one_letter_code
_entity_poly.pdbx_strand_id
1 'polypeptide(L)'
;MAAADILTPTSLPMAPGHSSSYDDEVNALKATINVTAVPSQAEEPVRFDAQKHIQYTAPLKVHTMKELGYSDDVGVSPIGVSEPFPLFPPEAINQMRKEILNKKVWERYQFSSNLAHCQLRGYAAEYAPFVYDAWQSPEVLKIVSNIAGIDLVPAMDWEIAHINISIPSQADKGQSLISEDDDEPIVDWHTDSYPFVCVTMLSDCTNMVGGETALRKGDGSILKVRGPQMGCAVVLQGRHIEHQALRALGGTERITMVTSFRPRSPALPDDTVLTTVRAISDLSELYFQFSEYRLEMLEERIRMQLKEIRDRKKARRNFNTKAMKKFLLEQEKFVAHMNKEMVEDELVTKGFTDDSHLISEELKERHKKRTSVDGK
;
A
#
# COMPACT_ATOMS: atom_id res chain seq x y z
N MET A 1 46.25 -15.11 -15.95
CA MET A 1 45.80 -15.77 -17.19
C MET A 1 45.57 -17.24 -16.87
N ALA A 2 44.36 -17.57 -16.43
CA ALA A 2 43.87 -18.93 -16.27
C ALA A 2 42.40 -18.88 -16.72
N ALA A 3 42.07 -19.74 -17.68
CA ALA A 3 40.85 -19.72 -18.46
C ALA A 3 39.63 -20.14 -17.63
N ALA A 4 38.51 -19.48 -17.89
CA ALA A 4 37.20 -19.83 -17.36
C ALA A 4 36.62 -21.01 -18.17
N ASP A 5 36.23 -22.07 -17.47
CA ASP A 5 35.43 -23.15 -18.04
C ASP A 5 34.00 -22.67 -18.22
N ILE A 6 33.57 -22.65 -19.49
CA ILE A 6 32.21 -22.36 -19.92
C ILE A 6 31.40 -23.65 -19.73
N LEU A 7 30.58 -23.70 -18.67
CA LEU A 7 29.51 -24.69 -18.56
C LEU A 7 28.28 -24.14 -19.27
N THR A 8 27.86 -24.84 -20.31
CA THR A 8 26.63 -24.62 -21.07
C THR A 8 25.39 -24.78 -20.18
N PRO A 9 24.32 -23.98 -20.38
CA PRO A 9 23.11 -24.11 -19.58
C PRO A 9 22.40 -25.43 -19.90
N THR A 10 22.17 -26.23 -18.87
CA THR A 10 21.27 -27.38 -18.93
C THR A 10 19.84 -26.85 -18.88
N SER A 11 19.02 -27.17 -19.89
CA SER A 11 17.61 -26.79 -19.92
C SER A 11 16.86 -27.47 -18.78
N LEU A 12 16.44 -26.68 -17.79
CA LEU A 12 15.56 -27.11 -16.72
C LEU A 12 14.10 -27.16 -17.22
N PRO A 13 13.28 -28.12 -16.72
CA PRO A 13 11.90 -28.28 -17.14
C PRO A 13 11.07 -27.06 -16.73
N MET A 14 10.31 -26.52 -17.68
CA MET A 14 9.31 -25.47 -17.44
C MET A 14 8.34 -25.92 -16.34
N ALA A 15 8.12 -25.06 -15.35
CA ALA A 15 7.04 -25.22 -14.39
C ALA A 15 5.68 -25.25 -15.11
N PRO A 16 4.68 -25.99 -14.62
CA PRO A 16 3.36 -26.07 -15.24
C PRO A 16 2.76 -24.66 -15.31
N GLY A 17 2.28 -24.29 -16.51
CA GLY A 17 1.67 -22.99 -16.75
C GLY A 17 0.49 -22.74 -15.82
N HIS A 18 0.47 -21.54 -15.23
CA HIS A 18 -0.71 -21.01 -14.56
C HIS A 18 -1.90 -20.96 -15.53
N SER A 19 -3.10 -21.23 -15.01
CA SER A 19 -4.31 -21.50 -15.77
C SER A 19 -4.69 -20.41 -16.76
N SER A 20 -5.15 -20.82 -17.96
CA SER A 20 -5.53 -19.93 -19.06
C SER A 20 -6.65 -18.95 -18.73
N SER A 21 -7.39 -19.13 -17.63
CA SER A 21 -8.46 -18.24 -17.21
C SER A 21 -7.98 -16.85 -16.79
N TYR A 22 -6.75 -16.74 -16.25
CA TYR A 22 -6.24 -15.48 -15.70
C TYR A 22 -5.85 -14.48 -16.78
N ASP A 23 -5.18 -14.96 -17.83
CA ASP A 23 -4.82 -14.11 -18.98
C ASP A 23 -6.08 -13.64 -19.72
N ASP A 24 -7.12 -14.47 -19.80
CA ASP A 24 -8.39 -14.14 -20.42
C ASP A 24 -9.16 -13.03 -19.67
N GLU A 25 -9.17 -13.04 -18.33
CA GLU A 25 -9.77 -11.97 -17.52
C GLU A 25 -9.01 -10.65 -17.63
N VAL A 26 -7.67 -10.68 -17.60
CA VAL A 26 -6.84 -9.48 -17.77
C VAL A 26 -7.02 -8.87 -19.17
N ASN A 27 -7.12 -9.70 -20.20
CA ASN A 27 -7.39 -9.25 -21.57
C ASN A 27 -8.82 -8.71 -21.72
N ALA A 28 -9.80 -9.30 -21.02
CA ALA A 28 -11.16 -8.78 -20.94
C ALA A 28 -11.23 -7.44 -20.17
N LEU A 29 -10.41 -7.24 -19.14
CA LEU A 29 -10.24 -5.96 -18.43
C LEU A 29 -9.74 -4.87 -19.39
N LYS A 30 -8.68 -5.17 -20.18
CA LYS A 30 -8.13 -4.27 -21.19
C LYS A 30 -9.13 -3.92 -22.30
N ALA A 31 -10.06 -4.82 -22.62
CA ALA A 31 -11.11 -4.60 -23.60
C ALA A 31 -12.34 -3.86 -23.03
N THR A 32 -12.64 -4.00 -21.74
CA THR A 32 -13.82 -3.41 -21.07
C THR A 32 -13.55 -2.00 -20.57
N ILE A 33 -12.34 -1.75 -20.04
CA ILE A 33 -11.83 -0.39 -19.88
C ILE A 33 -11.60 0.09 -21.30
N ASN A 34 -12.58 0.78 -21.88
CA ASN A 34 -12.41 1.45 -23.16
C ASN A 34 -11.15 2.32 -23.09
N VAL A 35 -10.01 1.79 -23.52
CA VAL A 35 -8.85 2.58 -23.94
C VAL A 35 -9.25 3.18 -25.28
N THR A 36 -10.32 3.98 -25.28
CA THR A 36 -10.71 4.80 -26.41
C THR A 36 -9.61 5.84 -26.56
N ALA A 37 -8.67 5.54 -27.44
CA ALA A 37 -7.76 6.51 -28.00
C ALA A 37 -8.62 7.60 -28.67
N VAL A 38 -8.86 8.68 -27.93
CA VAL A 38 -9.09 9.96 -28.59
C VAL A 38 -7.71 10.37 -29.12
N PRO A 39 -7.53 10.58 -30.43
CA PRO A 39 -6.29 11.16 -30.94
C PRO A 39 -6.24 12.61 -30.42
N SER A 40 -5.68 12.81 -29.23
CA SER A 40 -5.49 14.14 -28.71
C SER A 40 -4.25 14.72 -29.39
N GLN A 41 -4.42 15.91 -29.98
CA GLN A 41 -3.31 16.86 -30.11
C GLN A 41 -2.58 16.88 -28.76
N ALA A 42 -1.25 16.98 -28.76
CA ALA A 42 -0.46 16.96 -27.53
C ALA A 42 -0.95 18.07 -26.57
N GLU A 43 -1.90 17.71 -25.70
CA GLU A 43 -2.38 18.57 -24.64
C GLU A 43 -1.21 18.73 -23.68
N GLU A 44 -0.94 19.97 -23.29
CA GLU A 44 0.13 20.22 -22.33
C GLU A 44 -0.13 19.42 -21.04
N PRO A 45 0.92 18.83 -20.44
CA PRO A 45 0.79 18.13 -19.17
C PRO A 45 0.16 19.06 -18.11
N VAL A 46 -0.97 18.64 -17.55
CA VAL A 46 -1.61 19.37 -16.44
C VAL A 46 -0.72 19.24 -15.22
N ARG A 47 -0.27 20.37 -14.67
CA ARG A 47 0.50 20.38 -13.42
C ARG A 47 -0.43 20.39 -12.22
N PHE A 48 -0.02 19.71 -11.15
CA PHE A 48 -0.73 19.81 -9.89
C PHE A 48 -0.66 21.23 -9.33
N ASP A 49 -1.75 21.69 -8.72
CA ASP A 49 -1.93 23.02 -8.16
C ASP A 49 -2.84 22.85 -6.94
N ALA A 50 -2.26 22.95 -5.75
CA ALA A 50 -2.96 22.69 -4.50
C ALA A 50 -4.21 23.56 -4.31
N GLN A 51 -4.25 24.77 -4.89
CA GLN A 51 -5.41 25.66 -4.76
C GLN A 51 -6.60 25.23 -5.61
N LYS A 52 -6.34 24.48 -6.70
CA LYS A 52 -7.37 24.02 -7.63
C LYS A 52 -7.73 22.55 -7.41
N HIS A 53 -6.72 21.74 -7.12
CA HIS A 53 -6.83 20.29 -7.15
C HIS A 53 -6.99 19.67 -5.76
N ILE A 54 -7.16 20.46 -4.69
CA ILE A 54 -7.53 19.96 -3.36
C ILE A 54 -8.93 20.45 -3.00
N GLN A 55 -9.81 19.51 -2.67
CA GLN A 55 -11.15 19.77 -2.17
C GLN A 55 -11.32 19.05 -0.83
N TYR A 56 -10.73 19.63 0.22
CA TYR A 56 -10.71 19.01 1.53
C TYR A 56 -11.89 19.43 2.42
N THR A 57 -12.53 18.45 3.04
CA THR A 57 -13.38 18.63 4.23
C THR A 57 -12.99 17.57 5.24
N ALA A 58 -12.90 17.91 6.52
CA ALA A 58 -12.50 16.95 7.55
C ALA A 58 -13.46 15.75 7.63
N PRO A 59 -12.94 14.53 7.94
CA PRO A 59 -13.80 13.37 8.14
C PRO A 59 -14.78 13.60 9.28
N LEU A 60 -16.01 13.09 9.14
CA LEU A 60 -17.06 13.21 10.16
C LEU A 60 -16.64 12.56 11.48
N LYS A 61 -15.85 11.49 11.40
CA LYS A 61 -15.30 10.80 12.55
C LYS A 61 -13.93 10.20 12.20
N VAL A 62 -13.06 10.12 13.20
CA VAL A 62 -11.90 9.23 13.23
C VAL A 62 -12.11 8.22 14.35
N HIS A 63 -11.80 6.96 14.10
CA HIS A 63 -11.82 5.90 15.10
C HIS A 63 -10.40 5.70 15.62
N THR A 64 -10.25 5.81 16.94
CA THR A 64 -8.98 5.61 17.63
C THR A 64 -8.64 4.12 17.77
N MET A 65 -7.36 3.80 17.90
CA MET A 65 -6.89 2.44 18.21
C MET A 65 -7.61 1.88 19.45
N LYS A 66 -7.80 2.72 20.46
CA LYS A 66 -8.52 2.38 21.70
C LYS A 66 -10.00 2.08 21.48
N GLU A 67 -10.72 2.85 20.67
CA GLU A 67 -12.12 2.55 20.30
C GLU A 67 -12.25 1.24 19.52
N LEU A 68 -11.23 0.91 18.73
CA LEU A 68 -11.12 -0.36 18.01
C LEU A 68 -10.69 -1.52 18.93
N GLY A 69 -10.45 -1.27 20.22
CA GLY A 69 -10.11 -2.31 21.20
C GLY A 69 -8.64 -2.71 21.22
N TYR A 70 -7.75 -1.94 20.58
CA TYR A 70 -6.31 -2.14 20.69
C TYR A 70 -5.75 -1.44 21.94
N SER A 71 -4.68 -2.01 22.49
CA SER A 71 -3.94 -1.45 23.62
C SER A 71 -3.04 -0.28 23.18
N ASP A 72 -2.63 0.55 24.13
CA ASP A 72 -1.85 1.77 23.87
C ASP A 72 -0.42 1.50 23.33
N ASP A 73 0.05 0.25 23.36
CA ASP A 73 1.33 -0.20 22.82
C ASP A 73 1.26 -0.70 21.37
N VAL A 74 0.06 -0.75 20.77
CA VAL A 74 -0.13 -1.13 19.37
C VAL A 74 -0.22 0.11 18.48
N GLY A 75 0.61 0.12 17.44
CA GLY A 75 0.64 1.18 16.45
C GLY A 75 1.58 2.33 16.79
N VAL A 76 1.74 3.23 15.82
CA VAL A 76 2.60 4.41 15.90
C VAL A 76 1.82 5.71 16.16
N SER A 77 0.48 5.61 16.18
CA SER A 77 -0.43 6.74 16.39
C SER A 77 -1.71 6.30 17.13
N PRO A 78 -2.36 7.19 17.91
CA PRO A 78 -3.66 6.91 18.50
C PRO A 78 -4.80 6.73 17.49
N ILE A 79 -4.67 7.19 16.24
CA ILE A 79 -5.73 7.09 15.23
C ILE A 79 -5.60 5.79 14.44
N GLY A 80 -6.65 4.97 14.46
CA GLY A 80 -6.70 3.74 13.68
C GLY A 80 -7.17 3.96 12.25
N VAL A 81 -8.32 4.63 12.07
CA VAL A 81 -8.92 4.84 10.75
C VAL A 81 -9.79 6.10 10.73
N SER A 82 -9.88 6.79 9.59
CA SER A 82 -10.87 7.85 9.36
C SER A 82 -12.14 7.31 8.67
N GLU A 83 -13.29 7.91 8.94
CA GLU A 83 -14.39 7.85 7.96
C GLU A 83 -13.94 8.50 6.63
N PRO A 84 -14.60 8.20 5.50
CA PRO A 84 -14.29 8.85 4.24
C PRO A 84 -14.41 10.37 4.30
N PHE A 85 -13.50 11.06 3.62
CA PHE A 85 -13.49 12.51 3.53
C PHE A 85 -13.15 12.98 2.11
N PRO A 86 -13.77 14.06 1.59
CA PRO A 86 -13.38 14.65 0.32
C PRO A 86 -11.92 15.12 0.35
N LEU A 87 -11.15 14.79 -0.69
CA LEU A 87 -9.75 15.22 -0.81
C LEU A 87 -9.45 15.85 -2.18
N PHE A 88 -9.94 15.26 -3.26
CA PHE A 88 -9.70 15.72 -4.63
C PHE A 88 -11.03 16.02 -5.33
N PRO A 89 -11.15 17.14 -6.06
CA PRO A 89 -12.34 17.43 -6.86
C PRO A 89 -12.38 16.55 -8.13
N PRO A 90 -13.54 16.44 -8.81
CA PRO A 90 -13.70 15.61 -9.99
C PRO A 90 -12.68 15.89 -11.11
N GLU A 91 -12.28 17.15 -11.33
CA GLU A 91 -11.26 17.50 -12.33
C GLU A 91 -9.89 16.90 -12.02
N ALA A 92 -9.49 16.87 -10.74
CA ALA A 92 -8.23 16.25 -10.33
C ALA A 92 -8.31 14.74 -10.50
N ILE A 93 -9.44 14.12 -10.13
CA ILE A 93 -9.66 12.68 -10.32
C ILE A 93 -9.60 12.31 -11.81
N ASN A 94 -10.21 13.10 -12.69
CA ASN A 94 -10.14 12.86 -14.12
C ASN A 94 -8.71 12.91 -14.66
N GLN A 95 -7.90 13.87 -14.18
CA GLN A 95 -6.50 13.94 -14.55
C GLN A 95 -5.68 12.76 -14.00
N MET A 96 -5.88 12.37 -12.74
CA MET A 96 -5.24 11.18 -12.16
C MET A 96 -5.58 9.92 -12.96
N ARG A 97 -6.87 9.73 -13.30
CA ARG A 97 -7.32 8.61 -14.14
C ARG A 97 -6.67 8.63 -15.52
N LYS A 98 -6.51 9.80 -16.15
CA LYS A 98 -5.86 9.95 -17.46
C LYS A 98 -4.41 9.45 -17.42
N GLU A 99 -3.69 9.72 -16.34
CA GLU A 99 -2.31 9.23 -16.15
C GLU A 99 -2.28 7.72 -15.89
N ILE A 100 -3.12 7.23 -14.98
CA ILE A 100 -3.16 5.82 -14.56
C ILE A 100 -3.63 4.88 -15.68
N LEU A 101 -4.60 5.32 -16.49
CA LEU A 101 -5.15 4.54 -17.60
C LEU A 101 -4.35 4.69 -18.90
N ASN A 102 -3.20 5.37 -18.85
CA ASN A 102 -2.30 5.45 -19.98
C ASN A 102 -1.76 4.06 -20.33
N LYS A 103 -1.84 3.69 -21.62
CA LYS A 103 -1.38 2.39 -22.13
C LYS A 103 0.06 2.06 -21.72
N LYS A 104 0.97 3.04 -21.72
CA LYS A 104 2.38 2.81 -21.31
C LYS A 104 2.51 2.43 -19.84
N VAL A 105 1.62 2.93 -18.98
CA VAL A 105 1.59 2.54 -17.56
C VAL A 105 1.23 1.06 -17.45
N TRP A 106 0.15 0.65 -18.11
CA TRP A 106 -0.33 -0.73 -18.07
C TRP A 106 0.65 -1.74 -18.64
N GLU A 107 1.40 -1.38 -19.68
CA GLU A 107 2.38 -2.28 -20.30
C GLU A 107 3.59 -2.55 -19.39
N ARG A 108 3.96 -1.59 -18.53
CA ARG A 108 5.21 -1.65 -17.76
C ARG A 108 5.02 -1.95 -16.28
N TYR A 109 3.87 -1.61 -15.71
CA TYR A 109 3.69 -1.55 -14.25
C TYR A 109 2.55 -2.41 -13.72
N GLN A 110 2.05 -3.35 -14.54
CA GLN A 110 1.01 -4.28 -14.15
C GLN A 110 1.57 -5.47 -13.37
N PHE A 111 0.98 -5.74 -12.19
CA PHE A 111 1.30 -6.86 -11.31
C PHE A 111 0.02 -7.57 -10.84
N SER A 112 0.15 -8.82 -10.39
CA SER A 112 -0.92 -9.61 -9.78
C SER A 112 -0.33 -10.56 -8.72
N SER A 113 -1.16 -10.97 -7.76
CA SER A 113 -0.80 -11.97 -6.74
C SER A 113 -2.00 -12.80 -6.29
N ASN A 114 -1.76 -13.77 -5.41
CA ASN A 114 -2.79 -14.49 -4.66
C ASN A 114 -3.62 -13.61 -3.70
N LEU A 115 -3.23 -12.35 -3.47
CA LEU A 115 -3.99 -11.38 -2.67
C LEU A 115 -4.82 -10.40 -3.51
N ALA A 116 -4.40 -10.12 -4.75
CA ALA A 116 -5.06 -9.16 -5.63
C ALA A 116 -4.85 -9.49 -7.12
N HIS A 117 -5.94 -9.54 -7.89
CA HIS A 117 -5.93 -9.98 -9.29
C HIS A 117 -5.23 -9.02 -10.26
N CYS A 118 -5.33 -7.70 -10.03
CA CYS A 118 -4.72 -6.70 -10.92
C CYS A 118 -4.36 -5.43 -10.16
N GLN A 119 -3.08 -5.09 -10.19
CA GLN A 119 -2.52 -3.92 -9.54
C GLN A 119 -1.57 -3.19 -10.49
N LEU A 120 -1.47 -1.87 -10.33
CA LEU A 120 -0.43 -1.05 -10.96
C LEU A 120 0.49 -0.47 -9.88
N ARG A 121 1.81 -0.62 -10.01
CA ARG A 121 2.79 -0.22 -8.98
C ARG A 121 4.06 0.40 -9.54
N GLY A 122 4.65 1.37 -8.83
CA GLY A 122 6.00 1.88 -9.10
C GLY A 122 6.16 2.91 -10.24
N TYR A 123 5.09 3.55 -10.73
CA TYR A 123 5.10 4.35 -11.97
C TYR A 123 5.00 5.88 -11.80
N ALA A 124 5.36 6.38 -10.62
CA ALA A 124 4.91 7.68 -10.17
C ALA A 124 5.37 8.86 -11.05
N ALA A 125 6.67 9.22 -11.09
CA ALA A 125 7.08 10.48 -11.74
C ALA A 125 7.14 10.44 -13.28
N GLU A 126 7.53 9.30 -13.88
CA GLU A 126 7.77 9.20 -15.33
C GLU A 126 6.46 9.25 -16.14
N TYR A 127 5.40 8.63 -15.64
CA TYR A 127 4.13 8.46 -16.36
C TYR A 127 2.93 9.11 -15.67
N ALA A 128 3.06 9.51 -14.41
CA ALA A 128 1.99 10.12 -13.64
C ALA A 128 2.47 11.35 -12.82
N PRO A 129 3.07 12.38 -13.47
CA PRO A 129 3.63 13.53 -12.77
C PRO A 129 2.59 14.31 -11.97
N PHE A 130 1.34 14.41 -12.42
CA PHE A 130 0.28 15.05 -11.64
C PHE A 130 0.00 14.28 -10.35
N VAL A 131 -0.10 12.94 -10.44
CA VAL A 131 -0.30 12.07 -9.27
C VAL A 131 0.90 12.16 -8.32
N TYR A 132 2.12 12.13 -8.84
CA TYR A 132 3.34 12.26 -8.05
C TYR A 132 3.37 13.58 -7.28
N ASP A 133 3.17 14.70 -7.97
CA ASP A 133 3.14 16.03 -7.36
C ASP A 133 2.00 16.18 -6.35
N ALA A 134 0.84 15.57 -6.60
CA ALA A 134 -0.29 15.58 -5.67
C ALA A 134 0.06 14.90 -4.33
N TRP A 135 0.73 13.75 -4.36
CA TRP A 135 1.09 13.00 -3.16
C TRP A 135 2.37 13.50 -2.48
N GLN A 136 3.17 14.31 -3.15
CA GLN A 136 4.31 15.04 -2.56
C GLN A 136 3.92 16.45 -2.07
N SER A 137 2.72 16.95 -2.40
CA SER A 137 2.25 18.28 -2.01
C SER A 137 2.25 18.47 -0.48
N PRO A 138 2.90 19.53 0.04
CA PRO A 138 2.87 19.85 1.47
C PRO A 138 1.45 20.00 2.03
N GLU A 139 0.50 20.48 1.21
CA GLU A 139 -0.89 20.65 1.58
C GLU A 139 -1.59 19.29 1.79
N VAL A 140 -1.42 18.34 0.85
CA VAL A 140 -1.95 16.98 0.98
C VAL A 140 -1.30 16.26 2.17
N LEU A 141 0.03 16.33 2.30
CA LEU A 141 0.74 15.71 3.42
C LEU A 141 0.29 16.26 4.77
N LYS A 142 0.02 17.57 4.86
CA LYS A 142 -0.50 18.18 6.08
C LYS A 142 -1.91 17.67 6.41
N ILE A 143 -2.78 17.51 5.42
CA ILE A 143 -4.13 16.95 5.62
C ILE A 143 -4.03 15.53 6.16
N VAL A 144 -3.29 14.65 5.47
CA VAL A 144 -3.13 13.24 5.84
C VAL A 144 -2.50 13.11 7.24
N SER A 145 -1.46 13.90 7.53
CA SER A 145 -0.80 13.91 8.84
C SER A 145 -1.73 14.35 9.98
N ASN A 146 -2.54 15.39 9.74
CA ASN A 146 -3.50 15.87 10.74
C ASN A 146 -4.56 14.81 11.06
N ILE A 147 -5.07 14.11 10.05
CA ILE A 147 -6.04 13.04 10.22
C ILE A 147 -5.40 11.85 10.94
N ALA A 148 -4.18 11.48 10.53
CA ALA A 148 -3.43 10.39 11.15
C ALA A 148 -2.99 10.69 12.59
N GLY A 149 -3.01 11.94 13.04
CA GLY A 149 -2.54 12.34 14.37
C GLY A 149 -1.01 12.27 14.55
N ILE A 150 -0.26 12.17 13.45
CA ILE A 150 1.20 12.05 13.41
C ILE A 150 1.72 12.65 12.10
N ASP A 151 2.92 13.25 12.12
CA ASP A 151 3.55 13.81 10.91
C ASP A 151 4.04 12.68 9.99
N LEU A 152 3.47 12.64 8.78
CA LEU A 152 3.69 11.60 7.78
C LEU A 152 4.38 12.14 6.53
N VAL A 153 5.14 11.23 5.90
CA VAL A 153 5.70 11.37 4.54
C VAL A 153 5.35 10.13 3.73
N PRO A 154 5.28 10.20 2.40
CA PRO A 154 5.22 9.01 1.57
C PRO A 154 6.33 8.05 1.99
N ALA A 155 6.03 6.76 2.06
CA ALA A 155 6.97 5.75 2.54
C ALA A 155 8.23 5.73 1.67
N MET A 156 8.00 5.66 0.36
CA MET A 156 8.98 5.78 -0.73
C MET A 156 8.23 6.03 -2.04
N ASP A 157 8.94 6.46 -3.08
CA ASP A 157 8.34 6.80 -4.38
C ASP A 157 7.66 5.60 -5.05
N TRP A 158 8.18 4.39 -4.84
CA TRP A 158 7.59 3.14 -5.32
C TRP A 158 6.15 2.92 -4.83
N GLU A 159 5.82 3.47 -3.65
CA GLU A 159 4.54 3.30 -2.96
C GLU A 159 3.61 4.51 -3.09
N ILE A 160 3.98 5.45 -3.96
CA ILE A 160 3.07 6.52 -4.36
C ILE A 160 2.09 5.95 -5.37
N ALA A 161 0.80 6.06 -5.05
CA ALA A 161 -0.30 5.73 -5.95
C ALA A 161 -0.27 4.30 -6.52
N HIS A 162 -0.08 3.31 -5.66
CA HIS A 162 -0.46 1.93 -5.97
C HIS A 162 -1.94 1.89 -6.37
N ILE A 163 -2.26 1.27 -7.51
CA ILE A 163 -3.66 1.17 -7.97
C ILE A 163 -4.16 -0.26 -7.85
N ASN A 164 -5.32 -0.42 -7.21
CA ASN A 164 -6.09 -1.66 -7.28
C ASN A 164 -7.24 -1.49 -8.28
N ILE A 165 -7.41 -2.47 -9.16
CA ILE A 165 -8.43 -2.46 -10.21
C ILE A 165 -9.27 -3.72 -10.10
N SER A 166 -10.59 -3.54 -10.00
CA SER A 166 -11.57 -4.61 -10.06
C SER A 166 -12.65 -4.25 -11.09
N ILE A 167 -13.00 -5.20 -11.95
CA ILE A 167 -14.10 -5.07 -12.91
C ILE A 167 -15.11 -6.18 -12.62
N PRO A 168 -16.39 -5.85 -12.38
CA PRO A 168 -17.42 -6.86 -12.22
C PRO A 168 -17.57 -7.73 -13.47
N SER A 169 -17.69 -9.05 -13.28
CA SER A 169 -17.88 -10.00 -14.38
C SER A 169 -19.26 -9.82 -15.02
N GLN A 170 -19.47 -10.43 -16.20
CA GLN A 170 -20.79 -10.40 -16.86
C GLN A 170 -21.87 -11.12 -16.04
N ALA A 171 -21.51 -12.06 -15.16
CA ALA A 171 -22.46 -12.73 -14.26
C ALA A 171 -23.01 -11.77 -13.19
N ASP A 172 -22.18 -10.82 -12.73
CA ASP A 172 -22.54 -9.83 -11.70
C ASP A 172 -23.50 -8.75 -12.20
N LYS A 173 -23.52 -8.51 -13.52
CA LYS A 173 -24.39 -7.51 -14.14
C LYS A 173 -25.86 -7.96 -14.21
N GLY A 174 -26.14 -9.23 -13.90
CA GLY A 174 -27.49 -9.83 -14.00
C GLY A 174 -28.01 -10.52 -12.73
N GLN A 175 -27.21 -10.61 -11.65
CA GLN A 175 -27.65 -11.29 -10.42
C GLN A 175 -28.41 -10.35 -9.47
N SER A 176 -29.64 -10.75 -9.16
CA SER A 176 -30.46 -10.22 -8.08
C SER A 176 -29.91 -10.68 -6.72
N LEU A 177 -29.33 -9.76 -5.94
CA LEU A 177 -29.21 -9.64 -4.46
C LEU A 177 -29.16 -10.87 -3.52
N ILE A 178 -29.08 -12.13 -3.97
CA ILE A 178 -29.21 -13.29 -3.08
C ILE A 178 -28.35 -14.46 -3.57
N SER A 179 -27.05 -14.40 -3.27
CA SER A 179 -26.24 -15.62 -3.08
C SER A 179 -25.16 -15.30 -2.04
N GLU A 180 -25.35 -15.81 -0.82
CA GLU A 180 -24.44 -15.61 0.33
C GLU A 180 -23.09 -16.36 0.19
N ASP A 181 -22.87 -17.07 -0.92
CA ASP A 181 -21.76 -18.01 -1.11
C ASP A 181 -20.71 -17.59 -2.15
N ASP A 182 -20.85 -16.42 -2.80
CA ASP A 182 -19.91 -15.93 -3.85
C ASP A 182 -19.29 -14.56 -3.49
N ASP A 183 -19.10 -14.32 -2.19
CA ASP A 183 -18.54 -13.10 -1.59
C ASP A 183 -17.00 -13.10 -1.57
N GLU A 184 -16.34 -13.34 -2.71
CA GLU A 184 -14.88 -13.23 -2.76
C GLU A 184 -14.45 -11.75 -2.64
N PRO A 185 -13.60 -11.41 -1.65
CA PRO A 185 -13.16 -10.03 -1.41
C PRO A 185 -12.28 -9.52 -2.55
N ILE A 186 -12.22 -8.20 -2.73
CA ILE A 186 -11.32 -7.59 -3.74
C ILE A 186 -9.86 -7.71 -3.30
N VAL A 187 -9.63 -7.58 -1.99
CA VAL A 187 -8.36 -7.87 -1.34
C VAL A 187 -8.72 -8.60 -0.06
N ASP A 188 -8.21 -9.83 0.10
CA ASP A 188 -8.51 -10.67 1.27
C ASP A 188 -7.91 -10.06 2.56
N TRP A 189 -8.19 -10.66 3.72
CA TRP A 189 -7.70 -10.16 5.00
C TRP A 189 -6.19 -10.00 5.00
N HIS A 190 -5.71 -8.82 5.41
CA HIS A 190 -4.29 -8.55 5.52
C HIS A 190 -3.98 -7.42 6.50
N THR A 191 -2.69 -7.28 6.81
CA THR A 191 -2.12 -6.01 7.26
C THR A 191 -1.23 -5.45 6.18
N ASP A 192 -1.19 -4.13 6.09
CA ASP A 192 -0.34 -3.45 5.11
C ASP A 192 1.14 -3.60 5.43
N SER A 193 1.96 -3.42 4.40
CA SER A 193 3.41 -3.34 4.54
C SER A 193 3.86 -2.10 5.32
N TYR A 194 3.12 -0.99 5.24
CA TYR A 194 3.55 0.32 5.75
C TYR A 194 2.65 0.81 6.90
N PRO A 195 3.18 1.61 7.84
CA PRO A 195 2.43 2.07 9.02
C PRO A 195 1.07 2.68 8.69
N PHE A 196 1.01 3.49 7.64
CA PHE A 196 -0.20 4.17 7.19
C PHE A 196 -0.42 4.04 5.70
N VAL A 197 -1.68 4.10 5.30
CA VAL A 197 -2.10 4.25 3.91
C VAL A 197 -3.17 5.34 3.80
N CYS A 198 -3.20 6.04 2.66
CA CYS A 198 -4.32 6.86 2.25
C CYS A 198 -4.94 6.24 0.98
N VAL A 199 -6.18 5.75 1.10
CA VAL A 199 -6.91 5.11 0.00
C VAL A 199 -7.89 6.12 -0.59
N THR A 200 -7.67 6.50 -1.84
CA THR A 200 -8.50 7.44 -2.62
C THR A 200 -9.32 6.68 -3.66
N MET A 201 -10.63 6.96 -3.73
CA MET A 201 -11.49 6.35 -4.75
C MET A 201 -11.42 7.13 -6.06
N LEU A 202 -11.10 6.44 -7.16
CA LEU A 202 -11.05 7.01 -8.51
C LEU A 202 -12.27 6.66 -9.36
N SER A 203 -13.01 5.61 -9.04
CA SER A 203 -14.22 5.24 -9.78
C SER A 203 -15.44 5.99 -9.24
N ASP A 204 -16.40 6.23 -10.14
CA ASP A 204 -17.73 6.69 -9.74
C ASP A 204 -18.49 5.55 -9.05
N CYS A 205 -18.75 5.73 -7.76
CA CYS A 205 -19.45 4.77 -6.91
C CYS A 205 -20.94 5.08 -6.74
N THR A 206 -21.54 5.98 -7.52
CA THR A 206 -22.93 6.44 -7.34
C THR A 206 -23.95 5.30 -7.34
N ASN A 207 -23.74 4.28 -8.19
CA ASN A 207 -24.62 3.10 -8.29
C ASN A 207 -24.07 1.86 -7.58
N MET A 208 -22.97 2.01 -6.84
CA MET A 208 -22.32 0.88 -6.17
C MET A 208 -22.95 0.62 -4.81
N VAL A 209 -23.25 -0.65 -4.53
CA VAL A 209 -23.71 -1.14 -3.23
C VAL A 209 -22.63 -2.06 -2.64
N GLY A 210 -22.28 -1.87 -1.37
CA GLY A 210 -21.17 -2.55 -0.72
C GLY A 210 -19.84 -1.81 -0.90
N GLY A 211 -18.73 -2.55 -0.92
CA GLY A 211 -17.39 -1.99 -1.09
C GLY A 211 -16.78 -1.39 0.18
N GLU A 212 -17.38 -1.65 1.34
CA GLU A 212 -16.85 -1.25 2.65
C GLU A 212 -15.48 -1.86 2.91
N THR A 213 -14.71 -1.19 3.75
CA THR A 213 -13.51 -1.78 4.35
C THR A 213 -13.93 -2.42 5.67
N ALA A 214 -13.78 -3.73 5.77
CA ALA A 214 -13.96 -4.46 7.02
C ALA A 214 -12.66 -4.38 7.83
N LEU A 215 -12.78 -3.99 9.10
CA LEU A 215 -11.67 -3.87 10.05
C LEU A 215 -11.91 -4.86 11.19
N ARG A 216 -10.91 -5.67 11.51
CA ARG A 216 -10.95 -6.54 12.69
C ARG A 216 -10.51 -5.74 13.90
N LYS A 217 -11.37 -5.65 14.92
CA LYS A 217 -11.09 -5.01 16.20
C LYS A 217 -10.18 -5.88 17.07
N GLY A 218 -9.60 -5.29 18.13
CA GLY A 218 -8.76 -6.01 19.09
C GLY A 218 -9.48 -7.14 19.86
N ASP A 219 -10.81 -7.09 19.93
CA ASP A 219 -11.66 -8.16 20.48
C ASP A 219 -12.07 -9.23 19.43
N GLY A 220 -11.61 -9.10 18.19
CA GLY A 220 -11.95 -9.98 17.06
C GLY A 220 -13.26 -9.64 16.34
N SER A 221 -14.08 -8.71 16.86
CA SER A 221 -15.30 -8.27 16.16
C SER A 221 -14.97 -7.45 14.91
N ILE A 222 -15.89 -7.40 13.94
CA ILE A 222 -15.68 -6.68 12.68
C ILE A 222 -16.42 -5.35 12.69
N LEU A 223 -15.70 -4.26 12.40
CA LEU A 223 -16.27 -2.95 12.08
C LEU A 223 -16.22 -2.75 10.57
N LYS A 224 -17.36 -2.49 9.94
CA LYS A 224 -17.40 -2.08 8.52
C LYS A 224 -17.43 -0.56 8.44
N VAL A 225 -16.43 0.02 7.79
CA VAL A 225 -16.36 1.46 7.51
C VAL A 225 -16.81 1.69 6.08
N ARG A 226 -17.65 2.71 5.87
CA ARG A 226 -18.18 3.02 4.55
C ARG A 226 -17.03 3.25 3.57
N GLY A 227 -17.13 2.68 2.37
CA GLY A 227 -16.14 2.92 1.31
C GLY A 227 -16.17 4.38 0.82
N PRO A 228 -15.02 4.93 0.37
CA PRO A 228 -14.98 6.28 -0.18
C PRO A 228 -15.76 6.39 -1.50
N GLN A 229 -16.45 7.52 -1.70
CA GLN A 229 -16.97 7.93 -3.02
C GLN A 229 -15.84 8.53 -3.86
N MET A 230 -16.04 8.64 -5.17
CA MET A 230 -15.07 9.28 -6.08
C MET A 230 -14.54 10.61 -5.52
N GLY A 231 -13.21 10.78 -5.49
CA GLY A 231 -12.57 11.99 -4.93
C GLY A 231 -12.42 12.00 -3.41
N CYS A 232 -13.08 11.08 -2.70
CA CYS A 232 -12.89 10.90 -1.27
C CYS A 232 -11.73 9.95 -0.98
N ALA A 233 -11.15 10.14 0.21
CA ALA A 233 -10.08 9.33 0.74
C ALA A 233 -10.40 8.79 2.14
N VAL A 234 -9.66 7.76 2.55
CA VAL A 234 -9.63 7.21 3.91
C VAL A 234 -8.17 7.08 4.33
N VAL A 235 -7.85 7.49 5.55
CA VAL A 235 -6.53 7.25 6.16
C VAL A 235 -6.67 6.09 7.14
N LEU A 236 -5.82 5.07 7.00
CA LEU A 236 -5.84 3.84 7.80
C LEU A 236 -4.44 3.51 8.30
N GLN A 237 -4.33 3.11 9.56
CA GLN A 237 -3.11 2.60 10.16
C GLN A 237 -2.92 1.09 9.84
N GLY A 238 -2.86 0.77 8.55
CA GLY A 238 -3.13 -0.56 8.02
C GLY A 238 -2.11 -1.64 8.39
N ARG A 239 -0.89 -1.26 8.79
CA ARG A 239 0.11 -2.22 9.31
C ARG A 239 -0.36 -2.92 10.59
N HIS A 240 -1.17 -2.24 11.38
CA HIS A 240 -1.52 -2.67 12.74
C HIS A 240 -2.96 -3.17 12.86
N ILE A 241 -3.79 -2.93 11.83
CA ILE A 241 -5.21 -3.30 11.81
C ILE A 241 -5.41 -4.30 10.67
N GLU A 242 -5.78 -5.54 11.01
CA GLU A 242 -6.21 -6.51 10.01
C GLU A 242 -7.48 -6.01 9.33
N HIS A 243 -7.46 -5.97 8.01
CA HIS A 243 -8.56 -5.42 7.23
C HIS A 243 -8.74 -6.13 5.89
N GLN A 244 -9.91 -5.95 5.30
CA GLN A 244 -10.31 -6.58 4.04
C GLN A 244 -11.17 -5.59 3.23
N ALA A 245 -10.94 -5.55 1.92
CA ALA A 245 -11.76 -4.75 1.01
C ALA A 245 -12.92 -5.60 0.47
N LEU A 246 -14.14 -5.29 0.90
CA LEU A 246 -15.32 -6.01 0.45
C LEU A 246 -15.63 -5.70 -1.01
N ARG A 247 -16.29 -6.65 -1.67
CA ARG A 247 -16.79 -6.51 -3.03
C ARG A 247 -17.93 -5.49 -3.08
N ALA A 248 -18.06 -4.82 -4.22
CA ALA A 248 -19.14 -3.89 -4.49
C ALA A 248 -19.87 -4.30 -5.77
N LEU A 249 -21.20 -4.24 -5.75
CA LEU A 249 -22.09 -4.60 -6.85
C LEU A 249 -22.65 -3.34 -7.54
N GLY A 250 -23.05 -3.46 -8.81
CA GLY A 250 -23.74 -2.38 -9.54
C GLY A 250 -22.85 -1.32 -10.21
N GLY A 251 -21.52 -1.43 -10.07
CA GLY A 251 -20.55 -0.57 -10.77
C GLY A 251 -20.08 -1.14 -12.12
N THR A 252 -19.42 -0.32 -12.94
CA THR A 252 -18.70 -0.78 -14.14
C THR A 252 -17.26 -1.17 -13.84
N GLU A 253 -16.66 -0.55 -12.83
CA GLU A 253 -15.28 -0.73 -12.37
C GLU A 253 -15.16 -0.19 -10.93
N ARG A 254 -14.14 -0.67 -10.21
CA ARG A 254 -13.70 -0.11 -8.94
C ARG A 254 -12.19 0.07 -8.98
N ILE A 255 -11.77 1.33 -9.07
CA ILE A 255 -10.37 1.75 -9.10
C ILE A 255 -10.09 2.55 -7.83
N THR A 256 -9.14 2.06 -7.02
CA THR A 256 -8.66 2.78 -5.84
C THR A 256 -7.18 3.05 -5.97
N MET A 257 -6.78 4.27 -5.61
CA MET A 257 -5.39 4.70 -5.51
C MET A 257 -4.95 4.71 -4.06
N VAL A 258 -3.87 4.00 -3.74
CA VAL A 258 -3.34 3.83 -2.40
C VAL A 258 -1.94 4.42 -2.36
N THR A 259 -1.72 5.40 -1.48
CA THR A 259 -0.38 5.90 -1.18
C THR A 259 -0.01 5.50 0.23
N SER A 260 1.17 4.89 0.38
CA SER A 260 1.67 4.43 1.67
C SER A 260 2.52 5.49 2.35
N PHE A 261 2.46 5.55 3.69
CA PHE A 261 3.11 6.58 4.50
C PHE A 261 3.87 5.97 5.68
N ARG A 262 4.91 6.69 6.10
CA ARG A 262 5.66 6.44 7.33
C ARG A 262 5.77 7.72 8.16
N PRO A 263 6.01 7.62 9.48
CA PRO A 263 6.37 8.79 10.28
C PRO A 263 7.57 9.53 9.70
N ARG A 264 7.47 10.86 9.59
CA ARG A 264 8.58 11.70 9.13
C ARG A 264 9.77 11.64 10.07
N SER A 265 9.50 11.68 11.37
CA SER A 265 10.55 11.74 12.37
C SER A 265 11.27 10.40 12.48
N PRO A 266 12.60 10.36 12.31
CA PRO A 266 13.36 9.13 12.47
C PRO A 266 13.37 8.67 13.93
N ALA A 267 13.01 9.51 14.90
CA ALA A 267 12.92 9.14 16.31
C ALA A 267 11.68 8.27 16.64
N LEU A 268 10.71 8.17 15.73
CA LEU A 268 9.52 7.35 15.90
C LEU A 268 9.72 5.95 15.32
N PRO A 269 8.93 4.95 15.75
CA PRO A 269 8.96 3.62 15.16
C PRO A 269 8.61 3.65 13.68
N ASP A 270 9.28 2.79 12.92
CA ASP A 270 8.99 2.51 11.52
C ASP A 270 8.88 1.00 11.39
N ASP A 271 7.64 0.52 11.49
CA ASP A 271 7.28 -0.89 11.51
C ASP A 271 7.01 -1.43 10.10
N THR A 272 7.56 -0.76 9.08
CA THR A 272 7.49 -1.18 7.68
C THR A 272 8.04 -2.60 7.52
N VAL A 273 7.27 -3.45 6.85
CA VAL A 273 7.67 -4.79 6.40
C VAL A 273 7.47 -4.90 4.89
N LEU A 274 8.15 -5.82 4.23
CA LEU A 274 8.04 -5.99 2.77
C LEU A 274 7.23 -7.22 2.37
N THR A 275 6.62 -7.93 3.33
CA THR A 275 5.99 -9.24 3.11
C THR A 275 4.88 -9.24 2.06
N THR A 276 3.99 -8.24 2.04
CA THR A 276 2.87 -8.19 1.07
C THR A 276 3.23 -7.54 -0.26
N VAL A 277 4.35 -6.82 -0.34
CA VAL A 277 4.72 -6.03 -1.52
C VAL A 277 5.87 -6.64 -2.32
N ARG A 278 6.71 -7.46 -1.67
CA ARG A 278 7.93 -8.04 -2.26
C ARG A 278 7.62 -8.86 -3.52
N ALA A 279 6.63 -9.74 -3.46
CA ALA A 279 6.29 -10.64 -4.57
C ALA A 279 5.66 -9.92 -5.77
N ILE A 280 5.26 -8.66 -5.62
CA ILE A 280 4.54 -7.85 -6.60
C ILE A 280 5.24 -6.52 -6.89
N SER A 281 6.57 -6.49 -6.76
CA SER A 281 7.38 -5.32 -7.06
C SER A 281 8.56 -5.67 -7.96
N ASP A 282 9.17 -4.66 -8.57
CA ASP A 282 10.56 -4.76 -9.01
C ASP A 282 11.43 -4.79 -7.75
N LEU A 283 12.10 -5.91 -7.48
CA LEU A 283 12.88 -6.09 -6.25
C LEU A 283 14.07 -5.15 -6.17
N SER A 284 14.72 -4.88 -7.30
CA SER A 284 15.86 -3.97 -7.34
C SER A 284 15.43 -2.57 -6.91
N GLU A 285 14.32 -2.07 -7.46
CA GLU A 285 13.82 -0.74 -7.12
C GLU A 285 13.26 -0.69 -5.70
N LEU A 286 12.49 -1.70 -5.30
CA LEU A 286 11.92 -1.81 -3.95
C LEU A 286 13.03 -1.79 -2.88
N TYR A 287 14.05 -2.63 -3.04
CA TYR A 287 15.14 -2.75 -2.10
C TYR A 287 16.09 -1.56 -2.14
N PHE A 288 16.29 -0.93 -3.31
CA PHE A 288 17.04 0.30 -3.43
C PHE A 288 16.41 1.40 -2.57
N GLN A 289 15.13 1.73 -2.81
CA GLN A 289 14.45 2.80 -2.10
C GLN A 289 14.27 2.47 -0.61
N PHE A 290 13.91 1.22 -0.28
CA PHE A 290 13.81 0.78 1.11
C PHE A 290 15.13 0.94 1.85
N SER A 291 16.25 0.54 1.24
CA SER A 291 17.56 0.68 1.85
C SER A 291 17.97 2.13 2.02
N GLU A 292 17.74 2.95 1.00
CA GLU A 292 18.08 4.37 0.99
C GLU A 292 17.46 5.09 2.18
N TYR A 293 16.12 5.08 2.31
CA TYR A 293 15.47 5.84 3.38
C TYR A 293 15.79 5.28 4.78
N ARG A 294 15.95 3.95 4.90
CA ARG A 294 16.27 3.31 6.19
C ARG A 294 17.69 3.69 6.65
N LEU A 295 18.64 3.78 5.72
CA LEU A 295 20.00 4.23 6.00
C LEU A 295 20.02 5.73 6.34
N GLU A 296 19.27 6.57 5.64
CA GLU A 296 19.12 7.99 5.99
C GLU A 296 18.54 8.19 7.40
N MET A 297 17.56 7.37 7.80
CA MET A 297 17.04 7.37 9.16
C MET A 297 18.13 7.03 10.19
N LEU A 298 18.98 6.03 9.92
CA LEU A 298 20.11 5.70 10.78
C LEU A 298 21.12 6.84 10.86
N GLU A 299 21.43 7.50 9.75
CA GLU A 299 22.31 8.67 9.75
C GLU A 299 21.79 9.77 10.67
N GLU A 300 20.50 10.12 10.56
CA GLU A 300 19.89 11.18 11.37
C GLU A 300 19.81 10.77 12.85
N ARG A 301 19.45 9.51 13.16
CA ARG A 301 19.47 9.00 14.54
C ARG A 301 20.85 9.11 15.18
N ILE A 302 21.90 8.72 14.45
CA ILE A 302 23.29 8.82 14.92
C ILE A 302 23.69 10.28 15.10
N ARG A 303 23.32 11.17 14.15
CA ARG A 303 23.56 12.62 14.24
C ARG A 303 22.91 13.24 15.48
N MET A 304 21.64 12.90 15.75
CA MET A 304 20.91 13.31 16.95
C MET A 304 21.60 12.83 18.23
N GLN A 305 22.00 11.55 18.28
CA GLN A 305 22.66 10.98 19.46
C GLN A 305 24.05 11.61 19.69
N LEU A 306 24.82 11.88 18.63
CA LEU A 306 26.10 12.58 18.71
C LEU A 306 25.93 14.00 19.26
N LYS A 307 24.88 14.71 18.81
CA LYS A 307 24.53 16.04 19.33
C LYS A 307 24.24 15.99 20.82
N GLU A 308 23.41 15.04 21.28
CA GLU A 308 23.09 14.87 22.71
C GLU A 308 24.36 14.63 23.55
N ILE A 309 25.26 13.72 23.15
CA ILE A 309 26.51 13.46 23.89
C ILE A 309 27.38 14.72 23.98
N ARG A 310 27.51 15.45 22.87
CA ARG A 310 28.31 16.69 22.81
C ARG A 310 27.73 17.78 23.69
N ASP A 311 26.41 17.97 23.65
CA ASP A 311 25.72 19.00 24.44
C ASP A 311 25.79 18.69 25.94
N ARG A 312 25.64 17.42 26.34
CA ARG A 312 25.88 16.99 27.73
C ARG A 312 27.30 17.27 28.20
N LYS A 313 28.30 16.96 27.36
CA LYS A 313 29.71 17.22 27.67
C LYS A 313 29.98 18.72 27.84
N LYS A 314 29.46 19.55 26.93
CA LYS A 314 29.55 21.03 27.04
C LYS A 314 28.92 21.55 28.33
N ALA A 315 27.78 20.98 28.71
CA ALA A 315 27.10 21.27 29.98
C ALA A 315 27.75 20.64 31.22
N ARG A 316 28.92 20.00 31.08
CA ARG A 316 29.65 19.30 32.16
C ARG A 316 28.81 18.25 32.91
N ARG A 317 27.84 17.64 32.21
CA ARG A 317 27.02 16.55 32.75
C ARG A 317 27.73 15.21 32.56
N ASN A 318 27.56 14.30 33.51
CA ASN A 318 28.09 12.93 33.39
C ASN A 318 27.49 12.18 32.18
N PHE A 319 28.27 11.26 31.64
CA PHE A 319 27.83 10.38 30.55
C PHE A 319 26.70 9.46 31.03
N ASN A 320 25.62 9.37 30.25
CA ASN A 320 24.47 8.53 30.60
C ASN A 320 24.60 7.16 29.89
N THR A 321 25.30 6.23 30.52
CA THR A 321 25.51 4.88 29.97
C THR A 321 24.20 4.12 29.75
N LYS A 322 23.19 4.32 30.61
CA LYS A 322 21.89 3.66 30.47
C LYS A 322 21.15 4.12 29.21
N ALA A 323 21.11 5.43 28.97
CA ALA A 323 20.50 5.99 27.76
C ALA A 323 21.27 5.57 26.49
N MET A 324 22.61 5.57 26.55
CA MET A 324 23.42 5.09 25.42
C MET A 324 23.14 3.62 25.08
N LYS A 325 23.10 2.74 26.09
CA LYS A 325 22.77 1.32 25.86
C LYS A 325 21.36 1.13 25.28
N LYS A 326 20.38 1.93 25.72
CA LYS A 326 19.03 1.91 25.15
C LYS A 326 19.05 2.31 23.67
N PHE A 327 19.71 3.42 23.34
CA PHE A 327 19.87 3.86 21.96
C PHE A 327 20.54 2.81 21.06
N LEU A 328 21.64 2.20 21.53
CA LEU A 328 22.36 1.17 20.78
C LEU A 328 21.48 -0.05 20.53
N LEU A 329 20.75 -0.54 21.54
CA LEU A 329 19.83 -1.65 21.40
C LEU A 329 18.69 -1.35 20.41
N GLU A 330 18.18 -0.11 20.39
CA GLU A 330 17.19 0.31 19.40
C GLU A 330 17.75 0.27 17.97
N GLN A 331 19.02 0.66 17.77
CA GLN A 331 19.64 0.59 16.45
C GLN A 331 19.95 -0.84 16.01
N GLU A 332 20.41 -1.70 16.93
CA GLU A 332 20.59 -3.13 16.68
C GLU A 332 19.29 -3.77 16.19
N LYS A 333 18.18 -3.51 16.86
CA LYS A 333 16.86 -4.00 16.45
C LYS A 333 16.43 -3.46 15.09
N PHE A 334 16.67 -2.17 14.82
CA PHE A 334 16.31 -1.54 13.54
C PHE A 334 17.08 -2.15 12.37
N VAL A 335 18.40 -2.36 12.52
CA VAL A 335 19.24 -3.00 11.49
C VAL A 335 18.87 -4.47 11.32
N ALA A 336 18.65 -5.20 12.43
CA ALA A 336 18.23 -6.59 12.37
C ALA A 336 16.88 -6.77 11.65
N HIS A 337 15.93 -5.85 11.89
CA HIS A 337 14.65 -5.81 11.20
C HIS A 337 14.83 -5.57 9.70
N MET A 338 15.60 -4.55 9.33
CA MET A 338 15.91 -4.24 7.91
C MET A 338 16.52 -5.46 7.20
N ASN A 339 17.50 -6.10 7.84
CA ASN A 339 18.16 -7.30 7.29
C ASN A 339 17.22 -8.50 7.14
N LYS A 340 16.17 -8.60 7.97
CA LYS A 340 15.16 -9.65 7.85
C LYS A 340 14.22 -9.40 6.67
N GLU A 341 13.86 -8.15 6.43
CA GLU A 341 12.91 -7.79 5.38
C GLU A 341 13.50 -7.87 3.97
N MET A 342 14.81 -7.69 3.83
CA MET A 342 15.55 -7.84 2.58
C MET A 342 16.04 -9.28 2.43
N VAL A 343 15.38 -10.05 1.56
CA VAL A 343 15.77 -11.43 1.24
C VAL A 343 16.39 -11.48 -0.15
N GLU A 344 17.28 -12.45 -0.38
CA GLU A 344 17.89 -12.70 -1.69
C GLU A 344 16.81 -12.89 -2.77
N ASP A 345 16.98 -12.23 -3.91
CA ASP A 345 15.99 -12.15 -4.99
C ASP A 345 15.50 -13.54 -5.45
N GLU A 346 16.42 -14.52 -5.50
CA GLU A 346 16.15 -15.90 -5.91
C GLU A 346 15.25 -16.67 -4.92
N LEU A 347 15.08 -16.18 -3.70
CA LEU A 347 14.17 -16.76 -2.70
C LEU A 347 12.75 -16.19 -2.80
N VAL A 348 12.51 -15.20 -3.65
CA VAL A 348 11.20 -14.57 -3.82
C VAL A 348 10.39 -15.28 -4.91
N THR A 349 9.24 -15.83 -4.53
CA THR A 349 8.27 -16.34 -5.51
C THR A 349 7.36 -15.21 -5.97
N LYS A 350 7.50 -14.79 -7.24
CA LYS A 350 6.70 -13.72 -7.83
C LYS A 350 5.20 -14.04 -7.75
N GLY A 351 4.39 -13.05 -7.34
CA GLY A 351 2.94 -13.16 -7.20
C GLY A 351 2.44 -13.99 -6.02
N PHE A 352 3.33 -14.47 -5.13
CA PHE A 352 2.95 -15.29 -3.98
C PHE A 352 3.31 -14.63 -2.64
N THR A 353 2.33 -14.52 -1.76
CA THR A 353 2.48 -14.06 -0.37
C THR A 353 1.98 -15.14 0.59
N ASP A 354 2.79 -15.46 1.60
CA ASP A 354 2.47 -16.41 2.68
C ASP A 354 1.55 -15.80 3.75
N ASP A 355 1.30 -16.47 4.88
CA ASP A 355 0.42 -15.96 5.95
C ASP A 355 1.08 -14.96 6.92
N SER A 356 2.33 -14.53 6.67
CA SER A 356 3.09 -13.66 7.59
C SER A 356 2.50 -12.24 7.74
N HIS A 357 1.60 -11.87 6.84
CA HIS A 357 0.87 -10.60 6.84
C HIS A 357 -0.39 -10.62 7.72
N LEU A 358 -0.76 -11.78 8.27
CA LEU A 358 -1.89 -11.94 9.18
C LEU A 358 -1.42 -11.85 10.63
N ILE A 359 -2.22 -11.18 11.47
CA ILE A 359 -2.02 -11.11 12.92
C ILE A 359 -2.75 -12.26 13.61
N SER A 360 -4.02 -12.50 13.26
CA SER A 360 -4.88 -13.44 13.98
C SER A 360 -4.61 -14.90 13.61
N GLU A 361 -4.46 -15.75 14.63
CA GLU A 361 -4.21 -17.19 14.45
C GLU A 361 -5.36 -17.88 13.72
N GLU A 362 -6.61 -17.44 13.94
CA GLU A 362 -7.79 -17.92 13.22
C GLU A 362 -7.64 -17.73 11.70
N LEU A 363 -7.20 -16.55 11.24
CA LEU A 363 -7.01 -16.27 9.82
C LEU A 363 -5.83 -17.06 9.25
N LYS A 364 -4.73 -17.21 10.01
CA LYS A 364 -3.61 -18.07 9.60
C LYS A 364 -4.02 -19.52 9.43
N GLU A 365 -4.82 -20.07 10.35
CA GLU A 365 -5.36 -21.42 10.23
C GLU A 365 -6.26 -21.58 9.01
N ARG A 366 -7.12 -20.58 8.73
CA ARG A 366 -7.96 -20.56 7.53
C ARG A 366 -7.12 -20.53 6.25
N HIS A 367 -6.07 -19.71 6.22
CA HIS A 367 -5.13 -19.62 5.10
C HIS A 367 -4.43 -20.97 4.85
N LYS A 368 -3.89 -21.61 5.91
CA LYS A 368 -3.25 -22.94 5.82
C LYS A 368 -4.19 -24.02 5.31
N LYS A 369 -5.47 -23.99 5.71
CA LYS A 369 -6.47 -24.94 5.22
C LYS A 369 -6.71 -24.76 3.72
N ARG A 370 -6.88 -23.52 3.23
CA ARG A 370 -7.05 -23.23 1.79
C ARG A 370 -5.86 -23.73 0.96
N THR A 371 -4.64 -23.36 1.35
CA THR A 371 -3.43 -23.78 0.62
C THR A 371 -3.19 -25.29 0.63
N SER A 372 -3.65 -26.01 1.67
CA SER A 372 -3.57 -27.47 1.72
C SER A 372 -4.58 -28.20 0.82
N VAL A 373 -5.68 -27.53 0.44
CA VAL A 373 -6.73 -28.08 -0.42
C VAL A 373 -6.37 -27.87 -1.90
N ASP A 374 -5.80 -26.72 -2.25
CA ASP A 374 -5.41 -26.38 -3.63
C ASP A 374 -4.09 -27.03 -4.08
N GLY A 375 -3.32 -27.60 -3.14
CA GLY A 375 -2.07 -28.31 -3.40
C GLY A 375 -2.20 -29.82 -3.66
N LYS A 376 -3.40 -30.33 -3.97
CA LYS A 376 -3.68 -31.76 -4.24
C LYS A 376 -4.01 -32.06 -5.70
#